data_AF-A0A1H3TRH8-F1
#
_entry.id   AF-A0A1H3TRH8-F1
#
_cell.length_a   1.000
_cell.length_b   1.000
_cell.length_c   1.000
_cell.angle_alpha   90.00
_cell.angle_beta   90.00
_cell.angle_gamma   90.00
#
_symmetry.space_group_name_H-M   'P 1'
#
loop_
_entity.id
_entity.type
_entity.pdbx_description
1 polymer ?
#
loop_
_entity_poly.entity_id
_entity_poly.type
_entity_poly.pdbx_seq_one_letter_code
_entity_poly.pdbx_strand_id
1 'polypeptide(L)'
;MLGRLERDGPATASALAAAERVTPQSMARIVQHLIDAGLAERDTDPADRRAAIVRITEAGRRQILRDRGRSSAASAGPGCSGSTCRWR
;
A
#
# COMPACT_ATOMS: atom_id res chain seq x y z
N MET A 1 2.49 1.32 7.16
CA MET A 1 2.37 0.99 5.71
C MET A 1 1.85 -0.41 5.33
N LEU A 2 2.60 -1.52 5.43
CA LEU A 2 2.12 -2.84 4.95
C LEU A 2 0.81 -3.30 5.60
N GLY A 3 0.71 -3.17 6.94
CA GLY A 3 -0.52 -3.48 7.67
C GLY A 3 -1.74 -2.67 7.23
N ARG A 4 -1.52 -1.51 6.60
CA ARG A 4 -2.58 -0.68 6.03
C ARG A 4 -3.07 -1.21 4.70
N LEU A 5 -2.15 -1.54 3.78
CA LEU A 5 -2.49 -2.16 2.50
C LEU A 5 -3.22 -3.50 2.66
N GLU A 6 -2.98 -4.20 3.77
CA GLU A 6 -3.71 -5.43 4.09
C GLU A 6 -5.14 -5.16 4.61
N ARG A 7 -5.36 -4.09 5.39
CA ARG A 7 -6.67 -3.74 5.95
C ARG A 7 -7.56 -2.94 5.01
N ASP A 8 -6.99 -1.92 4.38
CA ASP A 8 -7.69 -0.96 3.52
C ASP A 8 -7.65 -1.39 2.04
N GLY A 9 -6.82 -2.39 1.71
CA GLY A 9 -6.61 -2.87 0.36
C GLY A 9 -5.59 -2.03 -0.45
N PRO A 10 -5.50 -2.28 -1.78
CA PRO A 10 -4.62 -1.55 -2.68
C PRO A 10 -4.86 -0.04 -2.63
N ALA A 11 -3.80 0.75 -2.56
CA ALA A 11 -3.90 2.21 -2.47
C ALA A 11 -2.84 2.90 -3.33
N THR A 12 -3.13 4.12 -3.79
CA THR A 12 -2.15 4.90 -4.56
C THR A 12 -1.02 5.40 -3.67
N ALA A 13 0.17 5.60 -4.25
CA ALA A 13 1.31 6.19 -3.52
C ALA A 13 0.95 7.57 -2.91
N SER A 14 0.12 8.36 -3.60
CA SER A 14 -0.37 9.65 -3.09
C SER A 14 -1.33 9.50 -1.91
N ALA A 15 -2.25 8.53 -1.95
CA ALA A 15 -3.14 8.24 -0.83
C ALA A 15 -2.35 7.76 0.40
N LEU A 16 -1.34 6.91 0.17
CA LEU A 16 -0.43 6.47 1.23
C LEU A 16 0.37 7.64 1.81
N ALA A 17 0.89 8.54 0.96
CA ALA A 17 1.63 9.72 1.40
C ALA A 17 0.77 10.64 2.28
N ALA A 18 -0.43 10.96 1.81
CA ALA A 18 -1.38 11.80 2.56
C ALA A 18 -1.71 11.17 3.92
N ALA A 19 -1.88 9.85 3.93
CA ALA A 19 -2.42 9.19 5.09
C ALA A 19 -1.36 8.75 6.13
N GLU A 20 -0.10 8.60 5.73
CA GLU A 20 1.05 8.52 6.65
C GLU A 20 1.63 9.92 6.97
N ARG A 21 1.04 11.01 6.43
CA ARG A 21 1.49 12.41 6.56
C ARG A 21 2.95 12.64 6.16
N VAL A 22 3.42 11.94 5.13
CA VAL A 22 4.78 12.08 4.60
C VAL A 22 4.76 12.73 3.22
N THR A 23 5.90 13.27 2.80
CA THR A 23 6.04 13.82 1.45
C THR A 23 5.90 12.70 0.40
N PRO A 24 5.39 13.01 -0.81
CA PRO A 24 5.31 12.04 -1.91
C PRO A 24 6.66 11.40 -2.25
N GLN A 25 7.76 12.16 -2.12
CA GLN A 25 9.11 11.67 -2.36
C GLN A 25 9.55 10.64 -1.32
N SER A 26 9.30 10.92 -0.03
CA SER A 26 9.56 9.94 1.04
C SER A 26 8.70 8.70 0.84
N MET A 27 7.42 8.88 0.53
CA MET A 27 6.52 7.75 0.26
C MET A 27 7.00 6.90 -0.92
N ALA A 28 7.44 7.53 -2.01
CA ALA A 28 7.98 6.82 -3.16
C ALA A 28 9.21 5.98 -2.79
N ARG A 29 10.11 6.49 -1.93
CA ARG A 29 11.26 5.72 -1.42
C ARG A 29 10.81 4.54 -0.59
N ILE A 30 9.86 4.73 0.34
CA ILE A 30 9.34 3.65 1.18
C ILE A 30 8.69 2.56 0.31
N VAL A 31 7.86 2.94 -0.66
CA VAL A 31 7.25 2.00 -1.61
C VAL A 31 8.31 1.25 -2.40
N GLN A 32 9.35 1.92 -2.89
CA GLN A 32 10.44 1.24 -3.60
C GLN A 32 11.17 0.24 -2.73
N HIS A 33 11.47 0.57 -1.47
CA HIS A 33 12.08 -0.39 -0.55
C HIS A 33 11.19 -1.62 -0.31
N LEU A 34 9.87 -1.44 -0.22
CA LEU A 34 8.95 -2.57 -0.08
C LEU A 34 8.88 -3.43 -1.34
N ILE A 35 9.00 -2.84 -2.52
CA ILE A 35 9.03 -3.55 -3.80
C ILE A 35 10.34 -4.34 -3.96
N ASP A 36 11.47 -3.70 -3.66
CA ASP A 36 12.80 -4.32 -3.70
C ASP A 36 12.89 -5.51 -2.74
N ALA A 37 12.27 -5.40 -1.56
CA ALA A 37 12.14 -6.49 -0.61
C ALA A 37 11.09 -7.56 -1.01
N GLY A 38 10.40 -7.40 -2.14
CA GLY A 38 9.35 -8.32 -2.62
C GLY A 38 8.08 -8.34 -1.76
N LEU A 39 7.89 -7.35 -0.89
CA LEU A 39 6.77 -7.25 0.06
C LEU A 39 5.56 -6.49 -0.52
N ALA A 40 5.80 -5.66 -1.53
CA ALA A 40 4.78 -4.93 -2.25
C ALA A 40 5.07 -4.98 -3.76
N GLU A 41 4.05 -4.69 -4.55
CA GLU A 41 4.17 -4.49 -5.99
C GLU A 41 3.48 -3.17 -6.35
N ARG A 42 4.00 -2.49 -7.37
CA ARG A 42 3.33 -1.32 -7.95
C ARG A 42 2.77 -1.69 -9.30
N ASP A 43 1.54 -1.29 -9.53
CA ASP A 43 0.93 -1.29 -10.85
C ASP A 43 0.77 0.17 -11.29
N THR A 44 0.96 0.43 -12.58
CA THR A 44 0.76 1.75 -13.16
C THR A 44 -0.54 1.70 -13.92
N ASP A 45 -1.51 2.51 -13.50
CA ASP A 45 -2.77 2.57 -14.22
C ASP A 45 -2.53 3.09 -15.66
N PRO A 46 -2.95 2.34 -16.70
CA PRO A 46 -2.72 2.75 -18.08
C PRO A 46 -3.54 3.97 -18.49
N ALA A 47 -4.64 4.28 -17.79
CA ALA A 47 -5.47 5.47 -18.01
C ALA A 47 -4.92 6.69 -17.24
N ASP A 48 -4.26 6.46 -16.10
CA ASP A 48 -3.61 7.51 -15.33
C ASP A 48 -2.19 7.12 -14.90
N ARG A 49 -1.21 7.43 -15.79
CA ARG A 49 0.21 7.15 -15.56
C ARG A 49 0.77 7.82 -14.30
N ARG A 50 0.01 8.72 -13.65
CA ARG A 50 0.42 9.40 -12.41
C ARG A 50 -0.06 8.65 -11.16
N ALA A 51 -1.03 7.75 -11.27
CA ALA A 51 -1.55 6.97 -10.16
C ALA A 51 -0.87 5.59 -10.10
N ALA A 52 0.29 5.52 -9.43
CA ALA A 52 0.89 4.23 -9.08
C ALA A 52 0.08 3.58 -7.95
N ILE A 53 -0.58 2.47 -8.26
CA ILE A 53 -1.33 1.66 -7.29
C ILE A 53 -0.36 0.69 -6.63
N VAL A 54 -0.27 0.75 -5.30
CA VAL A 54 0.59 -0.13 -4.51
C VAL A 54 -0.27 -1.25 -3.94
N ARG A 55 0.22 -2.47 -4.07
CA ARG A 55 -0.43 -3.70 -3.61
C ARG A 55 0.52 -4.48 -2.73
N ILE A 56 -0.04 -5.19 -1.76
CA ILE A 56 0.72 -6.11 -0.92
C ILE A 56 0.85 -7.47 -1.61
N THR A 57 2.06 -8.01 -1.62
CA THR A 57 2.32 -9.37 -2.12
C THR A 57 2.03 -10.39 -1.03
N GLU A 58 1.98 -11.66 -1.40
CA GLU A 58 1.84 -12.75 -0.43
C GLU A 58 3.04 -12.80 0.55
N ALA A 59 4.24 -12.43 0.10
CA ALA A 59 5.40 -12.29 0.98
C ALA A 59 5.23 -11.14 1.99
N GLY A 60 4.66 -10.02 1.54
CA GLY A 60 4.27 -8.89 2.40
C GLY A 60 3.28 -9.30 3.48
N ARG A 61 2.24 -10.08 3.12
CA ARG A 61 1.25 -10.60 4.09
C ARG A 61 1.91 -11.48 5.14
N ARG A 62 2.80 -12.40 4.73
CA ARG A 62 3.58 -13.22 5.68
C ARG A 62 4.47 -12.38 6.59
N GLN A 63 5.06 -11.31 6.07
CA GLN A 63 5.86 -10.39 6.88
C GLN A 63 5.02 -9.66 7.93
N ILE A 64 3.81 -9.23 7.59
CA ILE A 64 2.88 -8.65 8.57
C ILE A 64 2.55 -9.65 9.66
N LEU A 65 2.28 -10.93 9.32
CA LEU A 65 1.99 -11.95 10.32
C LEU A 65 3.17 -12.15 11.28
N ARG A 66 4.42 -12.12 10.77
CA ARG A 66 5.63 -12.15 11.59
C ARG A 66 5.76 -10.91 12.50
N ASP A 67 5.42 -9.74 11.98
CA ASP A 67 5.53 -8.47 12.69
C ASP A 67 4.40 -8.25 13.71
N ARG A 68 3.19 -8.74 13.43
CA ARG A 68 2.03 -8.74 14.35
C ARG A 68 2.27 -9.59 15.59
N GLY A 69 3.06 -10.67 15.48
CA GLY A 69 3.54 -11.41 16.65
C GLY A 69 4.45 -10.58 17.57
N ARG A 70 4.91 -9.40 17.11
CA ARG A 70 5.81 -8.50 17.83
C ARG A 70 5.18 -7.14 18.19
N SER A 71 4.04 -6.74 17.62
CA SER A 71 3.47 -5.40 17.84
C SER A 71 1.95 -5.35 17.75
N SER A 72 1.31 -5.20 18.91
CA SER A 72 -0.12 -4.94 19.07
C SER A 72 -0.40 -3.42 19.11
N ALA A 73 -0.81 -2.82 17.99
CA ALA A 73 -1.54 -1.53 18.00
C ALA A 73 -2.23 -1.22 16.65
N ALA A 74 -3.56 -1.41 16.67
CA ALA A 74 -4.61 -0.47 16.28
C ALA A 74 -4.83 0.06 14.84
N SER A 75 -6.12 0.43 14.70
CA SER A 75 -6.82 1.34 13.79
C SER A 75 -7.07 0.92 12.33
N ALA A 76 -8.30 0.44 12.15
CA ALA A 76 -9.07 0.45 10.92
C ALA A 76 -9.62 1.85 10.62
N GLY A 77 -9.75 2.18 9.34
CA GLY A 77 -10.59 3.27 8.84
C GLY A 77 -11.06 2.91 7.43
N PRO A 78 -12.34 3.11 7.06
CA PRO A 78 -12.89 2.55 5.84
C PRO A 78 -12.44 3.36 4.62
N GLY A 79 -11.62 2.75 3.76
CA GLY A 79 -11.20 3.32 2.48
C GLY A 79 -12.04 2.78 1.32
N CYS A 80 -13.18 3.41 1.03
CA CYS A 80 -13.79 3.34 -0.30
C CYS A 80 -13.75 4.75 -0.91
N SER A 81 -12.83 4.97 -1.83
CA SER A 81 -12.92 6.01 -2.85
C SER A 81 -12.15 5.50 -4.06
N GLY A 82 -12.73 5.21 -5.22
CA GLY A 82 -14.03 5.54 -5.77
C GLY A 82 -13.78 5.47 -7.28
N SER A 83 -14.60 4.68 -7.99
CA SER A 83 -14.73 4.68 -9.45
C SER A 83 -13.44 4.36 -10.23
N THR A 84 -13.11 3.11 -10.58
CA THR A 84 -13.94 2.27 -11.43
C THR A 84 -13.38 0.83 -11.38
N CYS A 85 -14.23 -0.10 -10.97
CA CYS A 85 -14.00 -1.53 -11.21
C CYS A 85 -13.93 -1.79 -12.72
N ARG A 86 -12.93 -2.57 -13.16
CA ARG A 86 -13.14 -3.96 -13.64
C ARG A 86 -11.79 -4.63 -13.90
N TRP A 87 -11.33 -5.38 -12.90
CA TRP A 87 -10.27 -6.39 -13.06
C TRP A 87 -10.90 -7.60 -13.78
N ARG A 88 -10.44 -7.89 -14.99
CA ARG A 88 -10.65 -9.15 -15.72
C ARG A 88 -9.30 -9.75 -16.05
#